data_AF-A0A7U7J4W9-F1
#
_entry.id   AF-A0A7U7J4W9-F1
#
_cell.length_a   1.000
_cell.length_b   1.000
_cell.length_c   1.000
_cell.angle_alpha   90.00
_cell.angle_beta   90.00
_cell.angle_gamma   90.00
#
_symmetry.space_group_name_H-M   'P 1'
#
loop_
_entity.id
_entity.type
_entity.pdbx_description
1 polymer ?
#
loop_
_entity_poly.entity_id
_entity_poly.type
_entity_poly.pdbx_seq_one_letter_code
_entity_poly.pdbx_strand_id
1 'polypeptide(L)'
;MAALLSGLVIAFTGWTPIDPLLSLGISGLIVLSSLRLLREALHGLMEGTPFNLAPEEVGRALATVPGVASVHDLHIWSIASEQTLLSAHLVVRDLRQWETVLEACHTLLTERFGIQHATLQPEPETRTVRWLKA
;
A
#
# COMPACT_ATOMS: atom_id res chain seq x y z
N MET A 1 -11.86 11.03 32.62
CA MET A 1 -12.70 10.10 33.43
C MET A 1 -11.90 9.33 34.47
N ALA A 2 -10.73 8.76 34.16
CA ALA A 2 -9.93 8.02 35.15
C ALA A 2 -9.48 8.85 36.37
N ALA A 3 -9.10 10.13 36.17
CA ALA A 3 -8.75 11.03 37.27
C ALA A 3 -9.94 11.31 38.23
N LEU A 4 -11.17 11.32 37.71
CA LEU A 4 -12.38 11.48 38.53
C LEU A 4 -12.67 10.24 39.39
N LEU A 5 -12.47 9.05 38.82
CA LEU A 5 -12.58 7.77 39.54
C LEU A 5 -11.51 7.64 40.64
N SER A 6 -10.27 8.03 40.33
CA SER A 6 -9.16 8.07 41.29
C SER A 6 -9.48 8.99 42.48
N GLY A 7 -9.92 10.22 42.21
CA GLY A 7 -10.31 11.17 43.26
C GLY A 7 -11.45 10.67 44.15
N LEU A 8 -12.42 9.95 43.59
CA LEU A 8 -13.52 9.37 44.36
C LEU A 8 -13.05 8.23 45.28
N VAL A 9 -12.16 7.36 44.80
CA VAL A 9 -11.61 6.28 45.63
C VAL A 9 -10.73 6.84 46.76
N ILE A 10 -9.90 7.84 46.47
CA ILE A 10 -9.05 8.49 47.49
C ILE A 10 -9.92 9.16 48.57
N ALA A 11 -11.01 9.82 48.18
CA ALA A 11 -11.93 10.47 49.12
C ALA A 11 -12.60 9.47 50.09
N PHE A 12 -12.90 8.24 49.64
CA PHE A 12 -13.56 7.22 50.46
C PHE A 12 -12.60 6.28 51.20
N THR A 13 -11.39 6.04 50.69
CA THR A 13 -10.46 5.02 51.22
C THR A 13 -9.13 5.57 51.72
N GLY A 14 -8.79 6.83 51.40
CA GLY A 14 -7.49 7.42 51.69
C GLY A 14 -6.31 6.80 50.92
N TRP A 15 -6.57 5.85 50.01
CA TRP A 15 -5.54 5.10 49.29
C TRP A 15 -5.02 5.89 48.08
N THR A 16 -4.05 6.76 48.34
CA THR A 16 -3.38 7.61 47.34
C THR A 16 -2.57 6.89 46.24
N PRO A 17 -2.07 5.64 46.40
CA PRO A 17 -1.35 4.94 45.33
C PRO A 17 -2.20 4.60 44.09
N ILE A 18 -3.54 4.71 44.17
CA ILE A 18 -4.42 4.38 43.06
C ILE A 18 -4.25 5.31 41.85
N ASP A 19 -3.90 6.57 42.09
CA ASP A 19 -3.73 7.58 41.05
C ASP A 19 -2.53 7.30 40.12
N PRO A 20 -1.30 7.05 40.64
CA PRO A 20 -0.18 6.65 39.80
C PRO A 20 -0.39 5.27 39.14
N LEU A 21 -1.08 4.32 39.78
CA LEU A 21 -1.40 3.03 39.18
C LEU A 21 -2.34 3.15 37.97
N LEU A 22 -3.42 3.94 38.12
CA LEU A 22 -4.34 4.23 37.02
C LEU A 22 -3.64 4.99 35.89
N SER A 23 -2.78 5.96 36.23
CA SER A 23 -1.99 6.72 35.26
C SER A 23 -1.01 5.84 34.48
N LEU A 24 -0.34 4.90 35.14
CA LEU A 24 0.53 3.91 34.49
C LEU A 24 -0.27 2.98 33.56
N GLY A 25 -1.46 2.53 33.99
CA GLY A 25 -2.33 1.70 33.16
C GLY A 25 -2.77 2.41 31.88
N ILE A 26 -3.19 3.67 31.98
CA ILE A 26 -3.59 4.48 30.83
C ILE A 26 -2.39 4.77 29.93
N SER A 27 -1.24 5.14 30.49
CA SER A 27 -0.01 5.34 29.74
C SER A 27 0.36 4.09 28.93
N GLY A 28 0.28 2.90 29.55
CA GLY A 28 0.50 1.62 28.86
C GLY A 28 -0.48 1.38 27.71
N LEU A 29 -1.78 1.66 27.92
CA LEU A 29 -2.78 1.55 26.85
C LEU A 29 -2.54 2.51 25.69
N ILE A 30 -2.15 3.76 26.00
CA ILE A 30 -1.79 4.76 24.99
C ILE A 30 -0.58 4.27 24.19
N VAL A 31 0.49 3.86 24.86
CA VAL A 31 1.71 3.35 24.21
C VAL A 31 1.40 2.16 23.31
N LEU A 32 0.61 1.19 23.77
CA LEU A 32 0.21 0.04 22.96
C LEU A 32 -0.59 0.45 21.72
N SER A 33 -1.53 1.39 21.87
CA SER A 33 -2.32 1.92 20.75
C SER A 33 -1.44 2.66 19.75
N SER A 34 -0.58 3.55 20.24
CA SER A 34 0.35 4.31 19.41
C SER A 34 1.34 3.42 18.67
N LEU A 35 1.85 2.36 19.30
CA LEU A 35 2.75 1.40 18.65
C LEU A 35 2.05 0.60 17.55
N ARG A 36 0.76 0.25 17.72
CA ARG A 36 -0.03 -0.40 16.66
C ARG A 36 -0.21 0.52 15.47
N LEU A 37 -0.64 1.75 15.70
CA LEU A 37 -0.80 2.77 14.66
C LEU A 37 0.53 3.06 13.95
N LEU A 38 1.62 3.19 14.71
CA LEU A 38 2.95 3.40 14.15
C LEU A 38 3.38 2.22 13.29
N ARG A 39 3.14 0.99 13.75
CA ARG A 39 3.46 -0.21 12.96
C ARG A 39 2.63 -0.28 11.69
N GLU A 40 1.34 0.03 11.74
CA GLU A 40 0.47 0.10 10.56
C GLU A 40 0.96 1.17 9.56
N ALA A 41 1.33 2.35 10.04
CA ALA A 41 1.86 3.41 9.20
C ALA A 41 3.22 3.04 8.59
N LEU A 42 4.13 2.46 9.39
CA LEU A 42 5.43 1.97 8.91
C LEU A 42 5.26 0.83 7.92
N HIS A 43 4.31 -0.06 8.16
CA HIS A 43 3.99 -1.16 7.24
C HIS A 43 3.40 -0.62 5.94
N GLY A 44 2.44 0.31 5.99
CA GLY A 44 1.96 0.99 4.79
C GLY A 44 3.07 1.68 3.99
N LEU A 45 4.05 2.28 4.69
CA LEU A 45 5.22 2.90 4.07
C LEU A 45 6.20 1.87 3.48
N MET A 46 6.40 0.72 4.15
CA MET A 46 7.36 -0.31 3.76
C MET A 46 6.82 -1.27 2.69
N GLU A 47 5.53 -1.60 2.76
CA GLU A 47 4.95 -2.65 1.93
C GLU A 47 4.40 -2.12 0.64
N GLY A 48 4.08 -0.82 0.56
CA GLY A 48 3.76 -0.10 -0.67
C GLY A 48 2.60 -0.65 -1.48
N THR A 49 2.11 -1.86 -1.21
CA THR A 49 1.26 -2.70 -2.05
C THR A 49 -0.01 -3.01 -1.25
N PRO A 50 -1.20 -2.68 -1.78
CA PRO A 50 -2.43 -2.92 -1.05
C PRO A 50 -2.64 -4.42 -0.78
N PHE A 51 -3.03 -4.78 0.44
CA PHE A 51 -3.20 -6.15 0.96
C PHE A 51 -4.10 -7.07 0.12
N ASN A 52 -4.88 -6.53 -0.82
CA ASN A 52 -5.91 -7.22 -1.58
C ASN A 52 -5.55 -7.52 -3.04
N LEU A 53 -4.39 -7.06 -3.53
CA LEU A 53 -3.96 -7.25 -4.92
C LEU A 53 -2.60 -7.93 -4.97
N ALA A 54 -2.52 -9.08 -5.65
CA ALA A 54 -1.25 -9.75 -5.94
C ALA A 54 -0.60 -9.10 -7.19
N PRO A 55 0.56 -8.44 -7.07
CA PRO A 55 1.26 -7.83 -8.21
C PRO A 55 1.51 -8.84 -9.35
N GLU A 56 1.76 -10.10 -9.01
CA GLU A 56 1.99 -11.18 -9.98
C GLU A 56 0.74 -11.55 -10.77
N GLU A 57 -0.45 -11.38 -10.19
CA GLU A 57 -1.70 -11.59 -10.93
C GLU A 57 -1.95 -10.47 -11.94
N VAL A 58 -1.76 -9.22 -11.50
CA VAL A 58 -1.91 -8.03 -12.35
C VAL A 58 -0.90 -8.06 -13.50
N GLY A 59 0.36 -8.36 -13.20
CA GLY A 59 1.42 -8.51 -14.21
C GLY A 59 1.13 -9.62 -15.22
N ARG A 60 0.66 -10.79 -14.77
CA ARG A 60 0.24 -11.88 -15.67
C ARG A 60 -0.94 -11.47 -16.55
N ALA A 61 -1.92 -10.77 -15.99
CA ALA A 61 -3.08 -10.30 -16.76
C ALA A 61 -2.69 -9.28 -17.82
N LEU A 62 -1.83 -8.30 -17.48
CA LEU A 62 -1.27 -7.35 -18.44
C LEU A 62 -0.46 -8.04 -19.55
N ALA A 63 0.29 -9.09 -19.22
CA ALA A 63 1.04 -9.87 -20.20
C ALA A 63 0.14 -10.68 -21.17
N THR A 64 -1.15 -10.85 -20.87
CA THR A 64 -2.12 -11.46 -21.82
C THR A 64 -2.66 -10.49 -22.87
N VAL A 65 -2.45 -9.18 -22.68
CA VAL A 65 -2.94 -8.16 -23.63
C VAL A 65 -2.19 -8.32 -24.96
N PRO A 66 -2.90 -8.45 -26.10
CA PRO A 66 -2.27 -8.53 -27.40
C PRO A 66 -1.34 -7.34 -27.65
N GLY A 67 -0.10 -7.61 -28.05
CA GLY A 67 0.93 -6.59 -28.29
C GLY A 67 1.92 -6.41 -27.13
N VAL A 68 1.59 -6.91 -25.93
CA VAL A 68 2.52 -6.98 -24.80
C VAL A 68 3.39 -8.24 -24.93
N ALA A 69 4.71 -8.07 -24.83
CA ALA A 69 5.69 -9.14 -24.83
C ALA A 69 6.07 -9.53 -23.39
N SER A 70 6.31 -8.54 -22.52
CA SER A 70 6.58 -8.75 -21.10
C SER A 70 6.23 -7.53 -20.27
N VAL A 71 6.07 -7.73 -18.97
CA VAL A 71 5.83 -6.67 -17.97
C VAL A 71 6.91 -6.75 -16.92
N HIS A 72 7.50 -5.61 -16.56
CA HIS A 72 8.51 -5.51 -15.51
C HIS A 72 8.38 -4.19 -14.75
N ASP A 73 9.13 -4.08 -13.66
CA ASP A 73 9.11 -2.90 -12.78
C ASP A 73 7.70 -2.51 -12.32
N LEU A 74 6.85 -3.52 -12.11
CA LEU A 74 5.46 -3.34 -11.74
C LEU A 74 5.36 -2.98 -10.26
N HIS A 75 4.87 -1.79 -10.00
CA HIS A 75 4.64 -1.22 -8.69
C HIS A 75 3.17 -0.88 -8.56
N ILE A 76 2.55 -1.31 -7.47
CA ILE A 76 1.16 -1.00 -7.14
C ILE A 76 1.18 -0.35 -5.77
N TRP A 77 0.51 0.79 -5.62
CA TRP A 77 0.40 1.46 -4.33
C TRP A 77 -0.97 2.05 -4.06
N SER A 78 -1.28 2.21 -2.77
CA SER A 78 -2.54 2.80 -2.30
C SER A 78 -2.25 4.16 -1.65
N ILE A 79 -2.91 5.22 -2.11
CA ILE A 79 -2.81 6.55 -1.47
C ILE A 79 -3.86 6.72 -0.37
N ALA A 80 -5.05 6.17 -0.60
CA ALA A 80 -6.15 6.12 0.36
C ALA A 80 -6.79 4.73 0.31
N SER A 81 -7.69 4.43 1.26
CA SER A 81 -8.38 3.13 1.36
C SER A 81 -9.16 2.72 0.11
N GLU A 82 -9.44 3.65 -0.81
CA GLU A 82 -10.20 3.40 -2.05
C GLU A 82 -9.43 3.72 -3.35
N GLN A 83 -8.20 4.24 -3.27
CA GLN A 83 -7.45 4.65 -4.47
C GLN A 83 -6.17 3.84 -4.61
N THR A 84 -6.20 2.90 -5.56
CA THR A 84 -5.05 2.12 -6.00
C THR A 84 -4.46 2.74 -7.26
N LEU A 85 -3.14 2.91 -7.27
CA LEU A 85 -2.34 3.40 -8.37
C LEU A 85 -1.36 2.33 -8.80
N LEU A 86 -0.97 2.37 -10.07
CA LEU A 86 -0.04 1.42 -10.66
C LEU A 86 0.97 2.14 -11.55
N SER A 87 2.23 1.72 -11.49
CA SER A 87 3.25 2.02 -12.50
C SER A 87 3.88 0.73 -12.98
N ALA A 88 4.07 0.58 -14.28
CA ALA A 88 4.76 -0.58 -14.85
C ALA A 88 5.41 -0.25 -16.19
N HIS A 89 6.44 -1.03 -16.55
CA HIS A 89 7.04 -1.00 -17.86
C HIS A 89 6.52 -2.18 -18.67
N LEU A 90 6.04 -1.89 -19.89
CA LEU A 90 5.51 -2.89 -20.81
C LEU A 90 6.44 -2.97 -22.00
N VAL A 91 7.07 -4.13 -22.18
CA VAL A 91 7.75 -4.44 -23.44
C VAL A 91 6.67 -4.69 -24.48
N VAL A 92 6.66 -3.88 -25.53
CA VAL A 92 5.67 -3.97 -26.61
C VAL A 92 6.33 -4.41 -27.91
N ARG A 93 5.64 -5.28 -28.65
CA ARG A 93 6.16 -5.87 -29.91
C ARG A 93 6.28 -4.84 -31.03
N ASP A 94 5.38 -3.87 -31.08
CA ASP A 94 5.37 -2.79 -32.05
C ASP A 94 4.92 -1.49 -31.38
N LEU A 95 5.84 -0.54 -31.20
CA LEU A 95 5.56 0.76 -30.60
C LEU A 95 4.51 1.57 -31.37
N ARG A 96 4.30 1.28 -32.66
CA ARG A 96 3.27 1.95 -33.47
C ARG A 96 1.85 1.59 -33.03
N GLN A 97 1.69 0.48 -32.31
CA GLN A 97 0.40 0.01 -31.79
C GLN A 97 0.18 0.43 -30.33
N TRP A 98 1.09 1.25 -29.77
CA TRP A 98 1.10 1.55 -28.34
C TRP A 98 -0.22 2.11 -27.82
N GLU A 99 -0.85 3.04 -28.53
CA GLU A 99 -2.11 3.64 -28.08
C GLU A 99 -3.21 2.58 -27.90
N THR A 100 -3.37 1.66 -28.85
CA THR A 100 -4.33 0.57 -28.77
C THR A 100 -4.01 -0.41 -27.63
N VAL A 101 -2.72 -0.72 -27.43
CA VAL A 101 -2.28 -1.59 -26.33
C VAL A 101 -2.52 -0.92 -24.98
N LEU A 102 -2.24 0.38 -24.86
CA LEU A 102 -2.43 1.17 -23.66
C LEU A 102 -3.91 1.21 -23.26
N GLU A 103 -4.82 1.48 -24.20
CA GLU A 103 -6.26 1.46 -23.96
C GLU A 103 -6.72 0.08 -23.46
N ALA A 104 -6.30 -1.01 -24.13
CA ALA A 104 -6.66 -2.36 -23.71
C ALA A 104 -6.14 -2.70 -22.29
N CYS A 105 -4.93 -2.24 -21.94
CA CYS A 105 -4.38 -2.40 -20.59
C CYS A 105 -5.18 -1.60 -19.56
N HIS A 106 -5.54 -0.35 -19.86
CA HIS A 106 -6.35 0.49 -18.95
C HIS A 106 -7.74 -0.10 -18.74
N THR A 107 -8.39 -0.61 -19.79
CA THR A 107 -9.69 -1.31 -19.66
C THR A 107 -9.55 -2.54 -18.77
N LEU A 108 -8.55 -3.39 -19.00
CA LEU A 108 -8.31 -4.57 -18.18
C LEU A 108 -8.04 -4.22 -16.71
N LEU A 109 -7.23 -3.20 -16.46
CA LEU A 109 -6.91 -2.73 -15.10
C LEU A 109 -8.14 -2.17 -14.38
N THR A 110 -8.99 -1.44 -15.10
CA THR A 110 -10.22 -0.85 -14.55
C THR A 110 -11.28 -1.92 -14.26
N GLU A 111 -11.57 -2.79 -15.24
CA GLU A 111 -12.67 -3.75 -15.15
C GLU A 111 -12.37 -4.92 -14.22
N ARG A 112 -11.15 -5.45 -14.25
CA ARG A 112 -10.78 -6.64 -13.47
C ARG A 112 -10.23 -6.31 -12.10
N PHE A 113 -9.48 -5.22 -11.97
CA PHE A 113 -8.74 -4.89 -10.75
C PHE A 113 -9.20 -3.58 -10.09
N GLY A 114 -10.11 -2.82 -10.71
CA GLY A 114 -10.58 -1.54 -10.16
C GLY A 114 -9.51 -0.44 -10.15
N ILE A 115 -8.40 -0.60 -10.88
CA ILE A 115 -7.28 0.35 -10.88
C ILE A 115 -7.57 1.42 -11.93
N GLN A 116 -7.99 2.61 -11.47
CA GLN A 116 -8.32 3.73 -12.36
C GLN A 116 -7.13 4.60 -12.75
N HIS A 117 -6.05 4.57 -11.97
CA HIS A 117 -4.87 5.42 -12.21
C HIS A 117 -3.64 4.54 -12.44
N ALA A 118 -3.26 4.37 -13.70
CA ALA A 118 -2.11 3.57 -14.10
C ALA A 118 -1.19 4.32 -15.08
N THR A 119 0.09 4.42 -14.75
CA THR A 119 1.14 4.92 -15.64
C THR A 119 1.89 3.73 -16.25
N LEU A 120 1.73 3.53 -17.55
CA LEU A 120 2.37 2.43 -18.27
C LEU A 120 3.41 3.00 -19.22
N GLN A 121 4.67 2.61 -19.06
CA GLN A 121 5.76 3.05 -19.94
C GLN A 121 6.02 1.98 -21.02
N PRO A 122 5.90 2.31 -22.32
CA PRO A 122 6.23 1.38 -23.38
C PRO A 122 7.75 1.25 -23.55
N GLU A 123 8.23 0.01 -23.74
CA GLU A 123 9.61 -0.29 -24.07
C GLU A 123 9.68 -1.20 -25.31
N PRO A 124 10.66 -1.01 -26.21
CA PRO A 124 10.86 -1.93 -27.33
C PRO A 124 11.57 -3.22 -26.87
N GLU A 125 11.30 -4.35 -27.55
CA GLU A 125 11.97 -5.64 -27.28
C GLU A 125 13.51 -5.57 -27.33
N THR A 126 14.07 -4.60 -28.06
CA THR A 126 15.52 -4.43 -28.22
C THR A 126 16.23 -3.86 -26.99
N ARG A 127 15.52 -3.46 -25.92
CA ARG A 127 16.14 -2.89 -24.71
C ARG A 127 16.79 -4.00 -23.87
N THR A 128 18.05 -4.32 -24.14
CA THR A 128 18.86 -5.15 -23.22
C THR A 128 19.12 -4.36 -21.94
N VAL A 129 18.53 -4.78 -20.82
CA VAL A 129 18.74 -4.15 -19.51
C VAL A 129 20.20 -4.40 -19.08
N ARG A 130 21.07 -3.40 -19.29
CA ARG A 130 22.44 -3.41 -18.75
C ARG A 130 22.40 -2.85 -17.33
N TRP A 131 22.46 -3.74 -16.34
CA TRP A 131 22.78 -3.35 -14.97
C TRP A 131 24.21 -2.79 -14.94
N LEU A 132 24.33 -1.46 -14.83
CA LEU A 132 25.61 -0.82 -14.52
C LEU A 132 25.92 -1.16 -13.06
N LYS A 133 26.76 -2.17 -12.84
CA LYS A 133 27.42 -2.38 -11.55
C LYS A 133 28.33 -1.17 -11.33
N ALA A 134 27.99 -0.33 -10.35
CA ALA A 134 28.92 0.62 -9.74
C ALA A 134 29.92 -0.15 -8.86
#